data_AF-A0AAE3SI31-F1
#
_entry.id   AF-A0AAE3SI31-F1
#
_cell.length_a   1.000
_cell.length_b   1.000
_cell.length_c   1.000
_cell.angle_alpha   90.00
_cell.angle_beta   90.00
_cell.angle_gamma   90.00
#
_symmetry.space_group_name_H-M   'P 1'
#
loop_
_entity.id
_entity.type
_entity.pdbx_description
1 polymer ?
#
loop_
_entity_poly.entity_id
_entity_poly.type
_entity_poly.pdbx_seq_one_letter_code
_entity_poly.pdbx_strand_id
1 'polypeptide(L)'
;TDGTNTDNATVTITVTNVNDNSPSISNASATIAENASNNSAVVNIDDDNTSSDLDADGETISYSITAGNGDGIFGINSSTGAITVVNNSKLDYETTTSYSLTVEAT
;
A
#
# COMPACT_ATOMS: atom_id res chain seq x y z
N THR A 1 54.75 45.98 3.99
CA THR A 1 53.83 44.92 3.54
C THR A 1 52.84 44.70 4.66
N ASP A 2 51.70 45.36 4.58
CA ASP A 2 50.72 45.57 5.66
C ASP A 2 49.63 44.50 5.66
N GLY A 3 50.03 43.24 5.83
CA GLY A 3 49.13 42.17 6.25
C GLY A 3 48.22 41.59 5.15
N THR A 4 48.12 40.27 5.13
CA THR A 4 47.14 39.55 4.31
C THR A 4 45.74 39.75 4.89
N ASN A 5 44.87 40.48 4.18
CA ASN A 5 43.44 40.51 4.46
C ASN A 5 42.79 39.20 4.01
N THR A 6 42.12 38.52 4.94
CA THR A 6 41.22 37.41 4.64
C THR A 6 39.81 37.77 5.09
N ASP A 7 38.83 37.30 4.33
CA ASP A 7 37.41 37.43 4.61
C ASP A 7 36.78 36.04 4.42
N ASN A 8 35.78 35.72 5.23
CA ASN A 8 35.10 34.43 5.20
C ASN A 8 33.60 34.65 5.08
N ALA A 9 32.95 33.86 4.22
CA ALA A 9 31.50 33.80 4.11
C ALA A 9 31.01 32.38 4.41
N THR A 10 29.93 32.27 5.18
CA THR A 10 29.23 31.00 5.39
C THR A 10 28.24 30.80 4.25
N VAL A 11 28.41 29.71 3.50
CA VAL A 11 27.46 29.27 2.48
C VAL A 11 26.70 28.08 3.01
N THR A 12 25.39 28.23 3.18
CA THR A 12 24.51 27.13 3.54
C THR A 12 23.88 26.54 2.28
N ILE A 13 24.09 25.25 2.07
CA ILE A 13 23.46 24.49 0.99
C ILE A 13 22.46 23.54 1.63
N THR A 14 21.18 23.67 1.28
CA THR A 14 20.13 22.75 1.71
C THR A 14 19.87 21.74 0.60
N VAL A 15 19.93 20.45 0.94
CA VAL A 15 19.56 19.36 0.04
C VAL A 15 18.08 19.07 0.21
N THR A 16 17.34 19.01 -0.90
CA THR A 16 15.92 18.61 -0.90
C THR A 16 15.82 17.09 -1.02
N ASN A 17 14.94 16.48 -0.22
CA ASN A 17 14.55 15.08 -0.44
C ASN A 17 13.84 14.96 -1.80
N VAL A 18 14.07 13.84 -2.49
CA VAL A 18 13.30 13.38 -3.65
C VAL A 18 12.61 12.11 -3.19
N ASN A 19 11.30 11.98 -3.43
CA ASN A 19 10.62 10.73 -3.18
C ASN A 19 11.10 9.69 -4.22
N ASP A 20 12.08 8.90 -3.82
CA ASP A 20 12.65 7.78 -4.57
C ASP A 20 12.30 6.43 -3.94
N ASN A 21 11.39 6.42 -2.97
CA ASN A 21 10.93 5.24 -2.23
C ASN A 21 9.61 4.75 -2.81
N SER A 22 9.66 3.84 -3.78
CA SER A 22 8.45 3.22 -4.32
C SER A 22 7.80 2.28 -3.29
N PRO A 23 6.45 2.20 -3.25
CA PRO A 23 5.75 1.20 -2.46
C PRO A 23 6.25 -0.21 -2.76
N SER A 24 6.46 -1.03 -1.72
CA SER A 24 6.81 -2.43 -1.83
C SER A 24 5.74 -3.26 -1.12
N ILE A 25 4.98 -4.04 -1.88
CA ILE A 25 3.96 -4.96 -1.32
C ILE A 25 4.28 -6.39 -1.70
N SER A 26 4.07 -7.31 -0.76
CA SER A 26 4.30 -8.75 -0.97
C SER A 26 3.03 -9.50 -1.35
N ASN A 27 3.21 -10.63 -2.05
CA ASN A 27 2.11 -11.55 -2.32
C ASN A 27 1.55 -12.10 -1.01
N ALA A 28 0.23 -12.04 -0.84
CA ALA A 28 -0.45 -12.59 0.32
C ALA A 28 -1.41 -13.73 -0.07
N SER A 29 -1.75 -14.57 0.91
CA SER A 29 -2.74 -15.62 0.77
C SER A 29 -3.60 -15.67 2.02
N ALA A 30 -4.90 -15.85 1.85
CA ALA A 30 -5.87 -15.92 2.93
C ALA A 30 -6.94 -16.95 2.60
N THR A 31 -7.60 -17.45 3.64
CA THR A 31 -8.78 -18.30 3.52
C THR A 31 -9.99 -17.58 4.10
N ILE A 32 -11.15 -17.77 3.47
CA ILE A 32 -12.41 -17.24 3.97
C ILE A 32 -13.49 -18.29 3.77
N ALA A 33 -14.40 -18.40 4.74
CA ALA A 33 -15.54 -19.31 4.64
C ALA A 33 -16.55 -18.75 3.65
N GLU A 34 -17.19 -19.62 2.85
CA GLU A 34 -18.21 -19.20 1.88
C GLU A 34 -19.41 -18.49 2.52
N ASN A 35 -19.70 -18.81 3.79
CA ASN A 35 -20.77 -18.17 4.56
C ASN A 35 -20.32 -16.89 5.29
N ALA A 36 -19.15 -16.34 4.98
CA ALA A 36 -18.67 -15.10 5.58
C ALA A 36 -19.65 -13.95 5.35
N SER A 37 -19.84 -13.10 6.36
CA SER A 37 -20.69 -11.92 6.24
C SER A 37 -19.98 -10.79 5.51
N ASN A 38 -20.74 -9.83 4.97
CA ASN A 38 -20.17 -8.56 4.56
C ASN A 38 -19.38 -7.92 5.72
N ASN A 39 -18.32 -7.19 5.36
CA ASN A 39 -17.28 -6.64 6.23
C ASN A 39 -16.37 -7.67 6.91
N SER A 40 -16.46 -8.96 6.56
CA SER A 40 -15.46 -9.93 7.02
C SER A 40 -14.08 -9.56 6.49
N ALA A 41 -13.09 -9.51 7.38
CA ALA A 41 -11.70 -9.26 7.02
C ALA A 41 -11.12 -10.47 6.27
N VAL A 42 -10.38 -10.19 5.19
CA VAL A 42 -9.70 -11.22 4.38
C VAL A 42 -8.20 -11.16 4.64
N VAL A 43 -7.57 -10.04 4.32
CA VAL A 43 -6.13 -9.81 4.47
C VAL A 43 -5.85 -8.32 4.50
N ASN A 44 -4.72 -7.91 5.09
CA ASN A 44 -4.20 -6.56 5.00
C ASN A 44 -2.93 -6.58 4.16
N ILE A 45 -2.83 -5.71 3.15
CA ILE A 45 -1.62 -5.53 2.34
C ILE A 45 -0.97 -4.23 2.79
N ASP A 46 0.09 -4.31 3.59
CA ASP A 46 0.89 -3.18 4.03
C ASP A 46 2.18 -3.05 3.21
N ASP A 47 2.83 -1.88 3.30
CA ASP A 47 4.16 -1.69 2.73
C ASP A 47 5.21 -2.51 3.51
N ASP A 48 6.01 -3.30 2.81
CA ASP A 48 7.03 -4.18 3.39
C ASP A 48 8.18 -3.40 4.04
N ASN A 49 8.44 -2.15 3.62
CA ASN A 49 9.57 -1.37 4.14
C ASN A 49 9.21 -0.71 5.48
N THR A 50 7.98 -0.20 5.61
CA THR A 50 7.55 0.54 6.80
C THR A 50 6.61 -0.24 7.70
N SER A 51 6.03 -1.34 7.20
CA SER A 51 4.91 -2.04 7.82
C SER A 51 3.76 -1.09 8.18
N SER A 52 3.60 -0.05 7.35
CA SER A 52 2.62 1.01 7.49
C SER A 52 2.14 1.47 6.12
N ASP A 53 1.10 2.26 6.07
CA ASP A 53 0.55 2.80 4.81
C ASP A 53 1.28 4.08 4.37
N LEU A 54 2.54 4.20 4.77
CA LEU A 54 3.46 5.28 4.41
C LEU A 54 4.69 4.69 3.72
N ASP A 55 5.23 5.41 2.74
CA ASP A 55 6.56 5.09 2.21
C ASP A 55 7.67 5.47 3.20
N ALA A 56 8.93 5.20 2.84
CA ALA A 56 10.07 5.48 3.70
C ALA A 56 10.31 6.99 3.93
N ASP A 57 9.74 7.86 3.10
CA ASP A 57 9.78 9.32 3.27
C ASP A 57 8.60 9.83 4.12
N GLY A 58 7.64 8.96 4.45
CA GLY A 58 6.45 9.29 5.23
C GLY A 58 5.27 9.78 4.40
N GLU A 59 5.31 9.62 3.07
CA GLU A 59 4.20 9.94 2.19
C GLU A 59 3.17 8.81 2.18
N THR A 60 1.88 9.14 2.02
CA THR A 60 0.81 8.16 2.08
C THR A 60 0.75 7.28 0.84
N ILE A 61 0.62 5.97 1.05
CA ILE A 61 0.41 4.97 -0.01
C ILE A 61 -1.09 4.75 -0.21
N SER A 62 -1.52 4.72 -1.47
CA SER A 62 -2.89 4.42 -1.87
C SER A 62 -3.01 3.03 -2.50
N TYR A 63 -4.02 2.26 -2.08
CA TYR A 63 -4.24 0.89 -2.53
C TYR A 63 -5.49 0.72 -3.38
N SER A 64 -5.42 -0.11 -4.42
CA SER A 64 -6.59 -0.47 -5.25
C SER A 64 -6.54 -1.91 -5.76
N ILE A 65 -7.72 -2.54 -5.95
CA ILE A 65 -7.82 -3.83 -6.64
C ILE A 65 -8.02 -3.54 -8.13
N THR A 66 -7.06 -3.94 -8.97
CA THR A 66 -7.04 -3.65 -10.40
C THR A 66 -7.52 -4.82 -11.27
N ALA A 67 -7.47 -6.04 -10.76
CA ALA A 67 -7.99 -7.23 -11.44
C ALA A 67 -8.43 -8.33 -10.46
N GLY A 68 -9.13 -9.34 -10.98
CA GLY A 68 -9.52 -10.53 -10.22
C GLY A 68 -10.81 -10.42 -9.40
N ASN A 69 -11.41 -9.23 -9.35
CA ASN A 69 -12.62 -8.93 -8.57
C ASN A 69 -13.84 -8.64 -9.46
N GLY A 70 -13.99 -9.36 -10.58
CA GLY A 70 -15.09 -9.13 -11.54
C GLY A 70 -16.48 -9.31 -10.95
N ASP A 71 -16.60 -10.11 -9.90
CA ASP A 71 -17.84 -10.34 -9.16
C ASP A 71 -18.18 -9.26 -8.13
N GLY A 72 -17.22 -8.37 -7.83
CA GLY A 72 -17.38 -7.30 -6.85
C GLY A 72 -17.55 -7.82 -5.42
N ILE A 73 -16.97 -8.99 -5.11
CA ILE A 73 -17.05 -9.63 -3.79
C ILE A 73 -16.16 -8.92 -2.79
N PHE A 74 -14.98 -8.49 -3.23
CA PHE A 74 -13.96 -7.89 -2.37
C PHE A 74 -13.93 -6.37 -2.51
N GLY A 75 -13.63 -5.68 -1.42
CA GLY A 75 -13.27 -4.27 -1.41
C GLY A 75 -11.92 -4.10 -0.72
N ILE A 76 -11.20 -3.04 -1.06
CA ILE A 76 -9.95 -2.65 -0.41
C ILE A 76 -10.09 -1.26 0.19
N ASN A 77 -9.63 -1.08 1.42
CA ASN A 77 -9.48 0.24 2.00
C ASN A 77 -8.27 0.93 1.35
N SER A 78 -8.51 2.04 0.66
CA SER A 78 -7.47 2.74 -0.10
C SER A 78 -6.34 3.28 0.75
N SER A 79 -6.55 3.49 2.05
CA SER A 79 -5.55 4.07 2.95
C SER A 79 -4.89 3.05 3.86
N THR A 80 -5.37 1.80 3.89
CA THR A 80 -4.81 0.78 4.79
C THR A 80 -4.47 -0.55 4.12
N GLY A 81 -4.79 -0.70 2.83
CA GLY A 81 -4.66 -1.98 2.11
C GLY A 81 -5.55 -3.12 2.62
N ALA A 82 -6.52 -2.83 3.51
CA ALA A 82 -7.36 -3.84 4.12
C ALA A 82 -8.40 -4.36 3.13
N ILE A 83 -8.31 -5.66 2.80
CA ILE A 83 -9.26 -6.34 1.94
C ILE A 83 -10.38 -6.96 2.79
N THR A 84 -11.62 -6.69 2.40
CA THR A 84 -12.84 -7.16 3.07
C THR A 84 -13.85 -7.69 2.08
N VAL A 85 -14.79 -8.49 2.55
CA VAL A 85 -15.97 -8.90 1.75
C VAL A 85 -16.97 -7.75 1.73
N VAL A 86 -17.29 -7.21 0.55
CA VAL A 86 -18.32 -6.17 0.38
C VAL A 86 -19.63 -6.73 -0.18
N ASN A 87 -19.57 -7.88 -0.86
CA ASN A 87 -20.74 -8.60 -1.35
C ASN A 87 -20.55 -10.12 -1.25
N ASN A 88 -21.13 -10.73 -0.22
CA ASN A 88 -21.03 -12.17 0.01
C ASN A 88 -22.01 -13.03 -0.82
N SER A 89 -22.91 -12.44 -1.62
CA SER A 89 -23.93 -13.21 -2.37
C SER A 89 -23.38 -14.17 -3.43
N LYS A 90 -22.11 -14.00 -3.80
CA LYS A 90 -21.39 -14.83 -4.77
C LYS A 90 -20.23 -15.62 -4.17
N LEU A 91 -20.07 -15.56 -2.84
CA LEU A 91 -19.05 -16.33 -2.16
C LEU A 91 -19.60 -17.74 -1.93
N ASP A 92 -19.29 -18.66 -2.85
CA ASP A 92 -19.87 -20.00 -2.91
C ASP A 92 -18.80 -20.98 -3.39
N TYR A 93 -18.45 -21.96 -2.56
CA TYR A 93 -17.32 -22.85 -2.80
C TYR A 93 -17.60 -23.80 -3.97
N GLU A 94 -18.86 -24.21 -4.15
CA GLU A 94 -19.25 -25.11 -5.25
C GLU A 94 -19.12 -24.46 -6.63
N THR A 95 -19.19 -23.12 -6.71
CA THR A 95 -19.02 -22.38 -7.97
C THR A 95 -17.61 -21.84 -8.16
N THR A 96 -17.01 -21.25 -7.12
CA THR A 96 -15.67 -20.65 -7.17
C THR A 96 -14.86 -20.99 -5.94
N THR A 97 -13.88 -21.87 -6.11
CA THR A 97 -13.04 -22.37 -5.00
C THR A 97 -11.87 -21.44 -4.66
N SER A 98 -11.52 -20.49 -5.53
CA SER A 98 -10.44 -19.53 -5.28
C SER A 98 -10.61 -18.23 -6.09
N TYR A 99 -10.07 -17.15 -5.54
CA TYR A 99 -10.00 -15.84 -6.18
C TYR A 99 -8.54 -15.38 -6.22
N SER A 100 -8.12 -14.79 -7.35
CA SER A 100 -6.78 -14.24 -7.52
C SER A 100 -6.89 -12.76 -7.83
N LEU A 101 -6.62 -11.92 -6.83
CA LEU A 101 -6.70 -10.47 -6.95
C LEU A 101 -5.36 -9.88 -7.36
N THR A 102 -5.39 -8.86 -8.21
CA THR A 102 -4.22 -7.99 -8.45
C THR A 102 -4.45 -6.68 -7.71
N VAL A 103 -3.48 -6.31 -6.88
CA VAL A 103 -3.50 -5.08 -6.07
C VAL A 103 -2.39 -4.15 -6.56
N GLU A 104 -2.70 -2.87 -6.66
CA GLU A 104 -1.76 -1.79 -6.98
C GLU A 104 -1.61 -0.87 -5.77
N ALA A 105 -0.38 -0.47 -5.47
CA ALA A 105 -0.01 0.51 -4.44
C ALA A 105 0.74 1.67 -5.12
N THR A 106 0.34 2.91 -4.82
CA THR A 106 0.89 4.15 -5.44
C THR A 106 1.06 5.26 -4.44
#